data_AF-A0A3D5I7V2-F1
#
_entry.id   AF-A0A3D5I7V2-F1
#
_cell.length_a   1.000
_cell.length_b   1.000
_cell.length_c   1.000
_cell.angle_alpha   90.00
_cell.angle_beta   90.00
_cell.angle_gamma   90.00
#
_symmetry.space_group_name_H-M   'P 1'
#
loop_
_entity.id
_entity.type
_entity.pdbx_description
1 polymer ?
#
loop_
_entity_poly.entity_id
_entity_poly.type
_entity_poly.pdbx_seq_one_letter_code
_entity_poly.pdbx_strand_id
1 'polypeptide(L)'
;MDEAIGYAERQAAFVSQFTLYGYIKTRVGTQYPKLFRDEPFLDSMKIARWHIFGASVCDVAVFIAAQLVRAGHAPATGEAAASRIIESILSKVEQDDISPKEFRAMIQRGNARAATANWADLMEGPAAFQSSADALMRWAPIADELKNQDDEIVRNSIHMKWIGIRREIKEIIVPDQIVATL
;
A
#
# COMPACT_ATOMS: atom_id res chain seq x y z
N MET A 1 -5.53 -16.03 -9.30
CA MET A 1 -4.73 -14.80 -9.39
C MET A 1 -5.61 -13.55 -9.43
N ASP A 2 -6.59 -13.46 -10.34
CA ASP A 2 -7.43 -12.26 -10.50
C ASP A 2 -8.17 -11.83 -9.22
N GLU A 3 -8.67 -12.78 -8.42
CA GLU A 3 -9.29 -12.48 -7.13
C GLU A 3 -8.29 -11.83 -6.15
N ALA A 4 -7.04 -12.31 -6.12
CA ALA A 4 -5.99 -11.75 -5.28
C ALA A 4 -5.62 -10.32 -5.73
N ILE A 5 -5.57 -10.07 -7.05
CA ILE A 5 -5.37 -8.74 -7.64
C ILE A 5 -6.51 -7.80 -7.23
N GLY A 6 -7.77 -8.20 -7.44
CA GLY A 6 -8.93 -7.39 -7.10
C GLY A 6 -9.12 -7.18 -5.59
N TYR A 7 -8.69 -8.12 -4.76
CA TYR A 7 -8.63 -7.93 -3.31
C TYR A 7 -7.54 -6.91 -2.93
N ALA A 8 -6.32 -7.08 -3.45
CA ALA A 8 -5.20 -6.20 -3.14
C ALA A 8 -5.48 -4.74 -3.54
N GLU A 9 -6.07 -4.53 -4.71
CA GLU A 9 -6.48 -3.20 -5.19
C GLU A 9 -7.48 -2.53 -4.24
N ARG A 10 -8.57 -3.24 -3.89
CA ARG A 10 -9.61 -2.71 -3.00
C ARG A 10 -9.07 -2.38 -1.61
N GLN A 11 -8.25 -3.25 -1.04
CA GLN A 11 -7.69 -3.01 0.30
C GLN A 11 -6.66 -1.89 0.30
N ALA A 12 -5.81 -1.81 -0.73
CA ALA A 12 -4.86 -0.71 -0.88
C ALA A 12 -5.58 0.64 -1.04
N ALA A 13 -6.64 0.70 -1.86
CA ALA A 13 -7.46 1.90 -2.03
C ALA A 13 -8.15 2.31 -0.72
N PHE A 14 -8.77 1.35 -0.02
CA PHE A 14 -9.44 1.61 1.25
C PHE A 14 -8.46 2.14 2.32
N VAL A 15 -7.35 1.45 2.56
CA VAL A 15 -6.42 1.84 3.62
C VAL A 15 -5.79 3.19 3.30
N SER A 16 -5.30 3.40 2.07
CA SER A 16 -4.67 4.66 1.66
C SER A 16 -5.59 5.87 1.86
N GLN A 17 -6.85 5.76 1.43
CA GLN A 17 -7.83 6.81 1.62
C GLN A 17 -8.19 6.98 3.10
N PHE A 18 -8.50 5.90 3.81
CA PHE A 18 -8.93 5.97 5.20
C PHE A 18 -7.85 6.61 6.09
N THR A 19 -6.59 6.23 5.92
CA THR A 19 -5.49 6.73 6.76
C THR A 19 -5.10 8.16 6.42
N LEU A 20 -5.06 8.54 5.13
CA LEU A 20 -4.74 9.91 4.72
C LEU A 20 -5.79 10.89 5.24
N TYR A 21 -7.07 10.62 4.96
CA TYR A 21 -8.17 11.49 5.39
C TYR A 21 -8.29 11.50 6.92
N GLY A 22 -8.07 10.35 7.57
CA GLY A 22 -8.03 10.25 9.03
C GLY A 22 -6.96 11.13 9.64
N TYR A 23 -5.74 11.10 9.11
CA TYR A 23 -4.64 11.90 9.63
C TYR A 23 -4.89 13.41 9.46
N ILE A 24 -5.30 13.83 8.26
CA ILE A 24 -5.65 15.22 7.97
C ILE A 24 -6.77 15.71 8.89
N LYS A 25 -7.84 14.91 9.05
CA LYS A 25 -8.97 15.29 9.91
C LYS A 25 -8.55 15.51 11.36
N THR A 26 -7.71 14.62 11.90
CA THR A 26 -7.18 14.74 13.26
C THR A 26 -6.37 16.01 13.44
N ARG A 27 -5.52 16.37 12.47
CA ARG A 27 -4.63 17.56 12.58
C ARG A 27 -5.33 18.88 12.32
N VAL A 28 -6.23 18.91 11.35
CA VAL A 28 -6.89 20.15 10.91
C VAL A 28 -8.11 20.47 11.78
N GLY A 29 -8.69 19.46 12.44
CA GLY A 29 -9.80 19.63 13.38
C GLY A 29 -10.99 20.36 12.75
N THR A 30 -11.45 21.44 13.38
CA THR A 30 -12.61 22.21 12.93
C THR A 30 -12.37 23.03 11.66
N GLN A 31 -11.11 23.19 11.23
CA GLN A 31 -10.78 23.89 9.99
C GLN A 31 -10.97 23.02 8.74
N TYR A 32 -11.28 21.73 8.91
CA TYR A 32 -11.40 20.76 7.84
C TYR A 32 -12.32 21.22 6.68
N PRO A 33 -13.50 21.82 6.91
CA PRO A 33 -14.35 22.30 5.81
C PRO A 33 -13.76 23.47 5.00
N LYS A 34 -12.86 24.27 5.59
CA LYS A 34 -12.20 25.39 4.91
C LYS A 34 -11.08 24.91 4.01
N LEU A 35 -10.30 23.93 4.49
CA LEU A 35 -9.17 23.37 3.75
C LEU A 35 -9.61 22.63 2.47
N PHE A 36 -10.80 22.03 2.48
CA PHE A 36 -11.38 21.40 1.29
C PHE A 36 -11.96 22.38 0.26
N ARG A 37 -11.77 23.69 0.46
CA ARG A 37 -12.04 24.74 -0.53
C ARG A 37 -10.76 25.34 -1.10
N ASP A 38 -9.60 24.89 -0.62
CA ASP A 38 -8.27 25.32 -1.04
C ASP A 38 -7.76 24.37 -2.13
N GLU A 39 -7.74 24.84 -3.38
CA GLU A 39 -7.33 24.04 -4.55
C GLU A 39 -5.90 23.48 -4.41
N PRO A 40 -4.87 24.28 -4.10
CA PRO A 40 -3.52 23.77 -3.80
C PRO A 40 -3.47 22.63 -2.78
N PHE A 41 -4.29 22.73 -1.72
CA PHE A 41 -4.37 21.67 -0.72
C PHE A 41 -4.99 20.39 -1.30
N LEU A 42 -6.08 20.52 -2.07
CA LEU A 42 -6.73 19.39 -2.72
C LEU A 42 -5.81 18.69 -3.74
N ASP A 43 -5.00 19.44 -4.47
CA ASP A 43 -4.00 18.87 -5.40
C ASP A 43 -2.91 18.12 -4.64
N SER A 44 -2.44 18.66 -3.52
CA SER A 44 -1.50 17.96 -2.65
C SER A 44 -2.09 16.67 -2.07
N MET A 45 -3.37 16.67 -1.71
CA MET A 45 -4.08 15.46 -1.26
C MET A 45 -4.18 14.40 -2.36
N LYS A 46 -4.44 14.81 -3.61
CA LYS A 46 -4.51 13.90 -4.76
C LYS A 46 -3.17 13.22 -5.01
N ILE A 47 -2.09 13.99 -5.02
CA ILE A 47 -0.72 13.46 -5.14
C ILE A 47 -0.45 12.46 -4.01
N ALA A 48 -0.74 12.84 -2.76
CA ALA A 48 -0.52 11.98 -1.60
C ALA A 48 -1.27 10.64 -1.71
N ARG A 49 -2.53 10.69 -2.12
CA ARG A 49 -3.38 9.50 -2.30
C ARG A 49 -2.72 8.48 -3.21
N TRP A 50 -2.19 8.90 -4.36
CA TRP A 50 -1.59 7.99 -5.33
C TRP A 50 -0.28 7.37 -4.84
N HIS A 51 0.57 8.13 -4.16
CA HIS A 51 1.79 7.59 -3.58
C HIS A 51 1.53 6.60 -2.46
N ILE A 52 0.55 6.88 -1.59
CA ILE A 52 0.15 5.96 -0.51
C ILE A 52 -0.51 4.72 -1.11
N PHE A 53 -1.39 4.88 -2.10
CA PHE A 53 -2.01 3.76 -2.82
C PHE A 53 -0.97 2.82 -3.44
N GLY A 54 -0.02 3.35 -4.21
CA GLY A 54 1.03 2.55 -4.83
C GLY A 54 1.88 1.78 -3.81
N ALA A 55 2.23 2.42 -2.70
CA ALA A 55 2.97 1.77 -1.63
C ALA A 55 2.14 0.68 -0.91
N SER A 56 0.85 0.93 -0.68
CA SER A 56 -0.09 -0.05 -0.13
C SER A 56 -0.29 -1.26 -1.04
N VAL A 57 -0.36 -1.05 -2.36
CA VAL A 57 -0.39 -2.16 -3.34
C VAL A 57 0.87 -3.02 -3.21
N CYS A 58 2.05 -2.40 -3.11
CA CYS A 58 3.30 -3.13 -2.94
C CYS A 58 3.32 -3.93 -1.64
N ASP A 59 2.88 -3.34 -0.51
CA ASP A 59 2.82 -4.01 0.79
C ASP A 59 1.89 -5.23 0.77
N VAL A 60 0.68 -5.10 0.21
CA VAL A 60 -0.27 -6.21 0.11
C VAL A 60 0.25 -7.29 -0.85
N ALA A 61 0.82 -6.90 -1.99
CA ALA A 61 1.33 -7.85 -2.99
C ALA A 61 2.46 -8.71 -2.42
N VAL A 62 3.45 -8.11 -1.74
CA VAL A 62 4.54 -8.88 -1.13
C VAL A 62 4.05 -9.74 0.02
N PHE A 63 3.02 -9.29 0.77
CA PHE A 63 2.45 -10.11 1.82
C PHE A 63 1.73 -11.34 1.25
N ILE A 64 0.89 -11.17 0.22
CA ILE A 64 0.24 -12.30 -0.49
C ILE A 64 1.30 -13.28 -1.02
N ALA A 65 2.36 -12.77 -1.65
CA ALA A 65 3.48 -13.58 -2.13
C ALA A 65 4.19 -14.34 -1.00
N ALA A 66 4.42 -13.69 0.15
CA ALA A 66 5.02 -14.33 1.32
C ALA A 66 4.15 -15.49 1.83
N GLN A 67 2.81 -15.41 1.70
CA GLN A 67 1.92 -16.51 2.04
C GLN A 67 2.06 -17.71 1.08
N LEU A 68 2.36 -17.47 -0.20
CA LEU A 68 2.66 -18.54 -1.15
C LEU A 68 3.96 -19.25 -0.78
N VAL A 69 5.01 -18.48 -0.45
CA VAL A 69 6.30 -19.04 -0.02
C VAL A 69 6.14 -19.83 1.29
N ARG A 70 5.37 -19.30 2.24
CA ARG A 70 5.02 -20.00 3.49
C ARG A 70 4.29 -21.33 3.24
N ALA A 71 3.53 -21.45 2.16
CA ALA A 71 2.84 -22.67 1.77
C ALA A 71 3.76 -23.71 1.08
N GLY A 72 5.04 -23.39 0.90
CA GLY A 72 6.05 -24.29 0.33
C GLY A 72 6.40 -24.02 -1.14
N HIS A 73 5.82 -22.98 -1.76
CA HIS A 73 6.24 -22.56 -3.10
C HIS A 73 7.61 -21.89 -3.07
N ALA A 74 8.35 -21.98 -4.18
CA ALA A 74 9.68 -21.40 -4.27
C ALA A 74 9.64 -19.86 -4.12
N PRO A 75 10.70 -19.23 -3.58
CA PRO A 75 10.84 -17.77 -3.53
C PRO A 75 10.59 -17.08 -4.87
N ALA A 76 11.04 -17.67 -5.97
CA ALA A 76 10.80 -17.14 -7.33
C ALA A 76 9.32 -17.10 -7.71
N THR A 77 8.50 -18.04 -7.21
CA THR A 77 7.04 -18.01 -7.38
C THR A 77 6.42 -16.86 -6.60
N GLY A 78 6.90 -16.60 -5.38
CA GLY A 78 6.50 -15.43 -4.60
C GLY A 78 6.84 -14.12 -5.30
N GLU A 79 8.08 -13.98 -5.78
CA GLU A 79 8.54 -12.81 -6.54
C GLU A 79 7.68 -12.54 -7.78
N ALA A 80 7.43 -13.58 -8.58
CA ALA A 80 6.59 -13.49 -9.76
C ALA A 80 5.15 -13.09 -9.42
N ALA A 81 4.58 -13.65 -8.34
CA ALA A 81 3.23 -13.30 -7.89
C ALA A 81 3.14 -11.85 -7.41
N ALA A 82 4.10 -11.38 -6.62
CA ALA A 82 4.14 -9.99 -6.17
C ALA A 82 4.22 -9.04 -7.38
N SER A 83 5.15 -9.31 -8.30
CA SER A 83 5.34 -8.49 -9.50
C SER A 83 4.08 -8.44 -10.36
N ARG A 84 3.44 -9.61 -10.58
CA ARG A 84 2.19 -9.69 -11.34
C ARG A 84 1.07 -8.88 -10.69
N ILE A 85 0.90 -8.96 -9.38
CA ILE A 85 -0.14 -8.18 -8.66
C ILE A 85 0.13 -6.67 -8.81
N ILE A 86 1.37 -6.25 -8.55
CA ILE A 86 1.78 -4.84 -8.61
C ILE A 86 1.55 -4.27 -10.01
N GLU A 87 2.05 -4.96 -11.04
CA GLU A 87 1.93 -4.52 -12.42
C GLU A 87 0.47 -4.52 -12.87
N SER A 88 -0.30 -5.55 -12.53
CA SER A 88 -1.72 -5.65 -12.94
C SER A 88 -2.58 -4.52 -12.41
N ILE A 89 -2.25 -3.99 -11.23
CA ILE A 89 -2.98 -2.88 -10.60
C ILE A 89 -2.43 -1.55 -11.12
N LEU A 90 -1.14 -1.30 -10.93
CA LEU A 90 -0.56 0.03 -11.12
C LEU A 90 -0.40 0.42 -12.60
N SER A 91 -0.35 -0.53 -13.53
CA SER A 91 -0.30 -0.22 -14.97
C SER A 91 -1.64 0.20 -15.57
N LYS A 92 -2.76 -0.09 -14.88
CA LYS A 92 -4.13 0.18 -15.34
C LYS A 92 -4.74 1.44 -14.73
N VAL A 93 -4.00 2.16 -13.88
CA VAL A 93 -4.51 3.37 -13.24
C VAL A 93 -4.60 4.50 -14.27
N GLU A 94 -5.83 4.98 -14.51
CA GLU A 94 -6.12 6.13 -15.36
C GLU A 94 -6.43 7.36 -14.50
N GLN A 95 -5.56 8.36 -14.55
CA GLN A 95 -5.67 9.61 -13.77
C GLN A 95 -4.71 10.67 -14.34
N ASP A 96 -4.91 11.93 -13.95
CA ASP A 96 -4.13 13.11 -14.35
C ASP A 96 -3.52 13.90 -13.18
N ASP A 97 -3.70 13.44 -11.93
CA ASP A 97 -3.17 14.08 -10.72
C ASP A 97 -1.62 13.98 -10.60
N ILE A 98 -1.02 12.87 -11.04
CA ILE A 98 0.43 12.63 -11.05
C ILE A 98 0.95 12.13 -12.40
N SER A 99 2.25 12.28 -12.65
CA SER A 99 2.85 11.79 -13.90
C SER A 99 2.78 10.26 -14.01
N PRO A 100 2.52 9.68 -15.20
CA PRO A 100 2.66 8.25 -15.44
C PRO A 100 4.05 7.68 -15.10
N LYS A 101 5.09 8.54 -15.05
CA LYS A 101 6.43 8.16 -14.59
C LYS A 101 6.44 7.73 -13.12
N GLU A 102 5.59 8.33 -12.29
CA GLU A 102 5.51 7.99 -10.86
C GLU A 102 4.99 6.58 -10.65
N PHE A 103 3.96 6.15 -11.39
CA PHE A 103 3.46 4.78 -11.35
C PHE A 103 4.53 3.78 -11.79
N ARG A 104 5.29 4.09 -12.86
CA ARG A 104 6.43 3.25 -13.27
C ARG A 104 7.48 3.14 -12.18
N ALA A 105 7.77 4.23 -11.47
CA ALA A 105 8.71 4.20 -10.34
C ALA A 105 8.15 3.40 -9.15
N MET A 106 6.84 3.44 -8.88
CA MET A 106 6.19 2.61 -7.87
C MET A 106 6.31 1.12 -8.21
N ILE A 107 6.00 0.73 -9.45
CA ILE A 107 6.16 -0.64 -9.94
C ILE A 107 7.60 -1.11 -9.78
N GLN A 108 8.57 -0.32 -10.24
CA GLN A 108 9.99 -0.67 -10.13
C GLN A 108 10.44 -0.87 -8.68
N ARG A 109 10.03 0.01 -7.76
CA ARG A 109 10.33 -0.15 -6.32
C ARG A 109 9.68 -1.40 -5.74
N GLY A 110 8.43 -1.67 -6.09
CA GLY A 110 7.70 -2.86 -5.65
C GLY A 110 8.37 -4.15 -6.11
N ASN A 111 8.73 -4.23 -7.39
CA ASN A 111 9.42 -5.39 -7.97
C ASN A 111 10.82 -5.56 -7.36
N ALA A 112 11.58 -4.48 -7.18
CA ALA A 112 12.91 -4.53 -6.54
C ALA A 112 12.83 -5.04 -5.09
N ARG A 113 11.78 -4.64 -4.35
CA ARG A 113 11.52 -5.14 -3.00
C ARG A 113 11.17 -6.63 -3.02
N ALA A 114 10.35 -7.09 -3.97
CA ALA A 114 10.02 -8.51 -4.10
C ALA A 114 11.26 -9.37 -4.43
N ALA A 115 12.13 -8.90 -5.32
CA ALA A 115 13.35 -9.60 -5.71
C ALA A 115 14.38 -9.76 -4.58
N THR A 116 14.36 -8.87 -3.58
CA THR A 116 15.29 -8.87 -2.44
C THR A 116 14.60 -9.19 -1.11
N ALA A 117 13.36 -9.69 -1.17
CA ALA A 117 12.52 -9.90 0.00
C ALA A 117 13.09 -10.97 0.94
N ASN A 118 13.14 -10.64 2.23
CA ASN A 118 13.27 -11.65 3.27
C ASN A 118 11.89 -12.28 3.55
N TRP A 119 11.54 -13.30 2.77
CA TRP A 119 10.22 -13.94 2.84
C TRP A 119 9.84 -14.46 4.24
N ALA A 120 10.82 -14.92 5.02
CA ALA A 120 10.62 -15.40 6.39
C ALA A 120 10.11 -14.30 7.34
N ASP A 121 10.59 -13.07 7.16
CA ASP A 121 10.14 -11.92 7.93
C ASP A 121 8.78 -11.41 7.43
N LEU A 122 8.59 -11.37 6.10
CA LEU A 122 7.35 -10.87 5.52
C LEU A 122 6.13 -11.76 5.82
N MET A 123 6.30 -13.08 5.93
CA MET A 123 5.18 -14.01 6.17
C MET A 123 4.57 -13.89 7.58
N GLU A 124 5.31 -13.32 8.54
CA GLU A 124 4.78 -12.97 9.87
C GLU A 124 3.81 -11.78 9.79
N GLY A 125 4.10 -10.86 8.88
CA GLY A 125 3.17 -9.82 8.45
C GLY A 125 3.65 -8.39 8.69
N PRO A 126 4.04 -7.94 9.90
CA PRO A 126 4.34 -6.53 10.14
C PRO A 126 5.41 -5.95 9.21
N ALA A 127 6.46 -6.72 8.93
CA ALA A 127 7.53 -6.32 8.02
C ALA A 127 7.06 -6.08 6.57
N ALA A 128 5.94 -6.69 6.17
CA ALA A 128 5.37 -6.49 4.85
C ALA A 128 4.68 -5.13 4.68
N PHE A 129 4.37 -4.40 5.76
CA PHE A 129 3.54 -3.19 5.73
C PHE A 129 4.27 -1.91 6.17
N GLN A 130 5.51 -1.74 5.71
CA GLN A 130 6.33 -0.55 6.01
C GLN A 130 6.18 0.55 4.95
N SER A 131 6.08 0.19 3.67
CA SER A 131 6.15 1.15 2.56
C SER A 131 4.98 2.13 2.58
N SER A 132 3.78 1.63 2.91
CA SER A 132 2.57 2.45 3.04
C SER A 132 2.64 3.44 4.20
N ALA A 133 3.28 3.06 5.31
CA ALA A 133 3.51 3.94 6.44
C ALA A 133 4.52 5.05 6.10
N ASP A 134 5.62 4.69 5.44
CA ASP A 134 6.61 5.66 4.94
C ASP A 134 5.98 6.62 3.92
N ALA A 135 5.14 6.10 3.02
CA ALA A 135 4.45 6.93 2.04
C ALA A 135 3.47 7.90 2.71
N LEU A 136 2.74 7.47 3.74
CA LEU A 136 1.84 8.34 4.49
C LEU A 136 2.61 9.49 5.17
N MET A 137 3.72 9.17 5.85
CA MET A 137 4.57 10.18 6.51
C MET A 137 5.27 11.11 5.51
N ARG A 138 5.63 10.60 4.33
CA ARG A 138 6.28 11.42 3.32
C ARG A 138 5.31 12.37 2.64
N TRP A 139 4.16 11.86 2.20
CA TRP A 139 3.31 12.55 1.23
C TRP A 139 2.09 13.23 1.83
N ALA A 140 1.69 12.94 3.07
CA ALA A 140 0.59 13.66 3.70
C ALA A 140 0.86 15.19 3.66
N PRO A 141 -0.12 16.01 3.23
CA PRO A 141 0.03 17.47 3.10
C PRO A 141 -0.07 18.16 4.46
N ILE A 142 0.85 17.80 5.35
CA ILE A 142 0.97 18.30 6.72
C ILE A 142 2.43 18.76 6.86
N ALA A 143 2.63 19.89 7.55
CA ALA A 143 3.97 20.44 7.79
C ALA A 143 4.90 19.39 8.41
N ASP A 144 6.16 19.35 7.95
CA ASP A 144 7.14 18.33 8.35
C ASP A 144 7.36 18.30 9.87
N GLU A 145 7.33 19.47 10.53
CA GLU A 145 7.46 19.56 11.99
C GLU A 145 6.33 18.83 12.72
N LEU A 146 5.12 18.88 12.18
CA LEU A 146 3.97 18.17 12.77
C LEU A 146 4.05 16.67 12.47
N LYS A 147 4.44 16.29 11.25
CA LYS A 147 4.68 14.88 10.89
C LYS A 147 5.73 14.24 11.79
N ASN A 148 6.80 14.95 12.11
CA ASN A 148 7.82 14.48 13.04
C ASN A 148 7.28 14.25 14.47
N GLN A 149 6.33 15.08 14.92
CA GLN A 149 5.67 14.91 16.22
C GLN A 149 4.67 13.74 16.21
N ASP A 150 4.04 13.48 15.07
CA ASP A 150 2.97 12.50 14.92
C ASP A 150 3.47 11.11 14.45
N ASP A 151 4.75 10.97 14.09
CA ASP A 151 5.30 9.82 13.34
C ASP A 151 4.90 8.45 13.91
N GLU A 152 5.15 8.23 15.20
CA GLU A 152 4.81 6.96 15.86
C GLU A 152 3.31 6.66 15.80
N ILE A 153 2.46 7.64 16.11
CA ILE A 153 1.01 7.46 16.17
C ILE A 153 0.44 7.22 14.76
N VAL A 154 0.93 7.93 13.76
CA VAL A 154 0.46 7.82 12.37
C VAL A 154 0.89 6.48 11.77
N ARG A 155 2.14 6.05 11.98
CA ARG A 155 2.64 4.73 11.57
C ARG A 155 1.86 3.60 12.22
N ASN A 156 1.56 3.73 13.52
CA ASN A 156 0.74 2.77 14.25
C ASN A 156 -0.70 2.72 13.71
N SER A 157 -1.30 3.88 13.38
CA SER A 157 -2.64 3.97 12.82
C SER A 157 -2.81 3.17 11.53
N ILE A 158 -1.88 3.31 10.59
CA ILE A 158 -1.91 2.53 9.35
C ILE A 158 -1.59 1.04 9.59
N HIS A 159 -0.63 0.72 10.47
CA HIS A 159 -0.34 -0.66 10.85
C HIS A 159 -1.57 -1.40 11.42
N MET A 160 -2.35 -0.71 12.25
CA MET A 160 -3.57 -1.27 12.84
C MET A 160 -4.62 -1.60 11.76
N LYS A 161 -4.71 -0.80 10.69
CA LYS A 161 -5.59 -1.12 9.55
C LYS A 161 -5.18 -2.39 8.82
N TRP A 162 -3.89 -2.68 8.76
CA TRP A 162 -3.38 -3.90 8.16
C TRP A 162 -3.57 -5.16 9.01
N ILE A 163 -3.90 -5.07 10.31
CA ILE A 163 -4.11 -6.26 11.15
C ILE A 163 -5.25 -7.14 10.62
N GLY A 164 -6.43 -6.55 10.40
CA GLY A 164 -7.61 -7.27 9.91
C GLY A 164 -7.37 -7.86 8.52
N ILE A 165 -6.82 -7.04 7.62
CA ILE A 165 -6.52 -7.42 6.24
C ILE A 165 -5.51 -8.59 6.19
N ARG A 166 -4.47 -8.57 7.03
CA ARG A 166 -3.53 -9.70 7.11
C ARG A 166 -4.19 -10.99 7.54
N ARG A 167 -5.16 -10.92 8.46
CA ARG A 167 -5.94 -12.09 8.88
C ARG A 167 -6.81 -12.61 7.73
N GLU A 168 -7.55 -11.71 7.07
CA GLU A 168 -8.38 -12.04 5.92
C GLU A 168 -7.57 -12.68 4.79
N ILE A 169 -6.40 -12.12 4.44
CA ILE A 169 -5.49 -12.70 3.43
C ILE A 169 -5.11 -14.14 3.81
N LYS A 170 -4.81 -14.41 5.09
CA LYS A 170 -4.48 -15.77 5.55
C LYS A 170 -5.67 -16.74 5.42
N GLU A 171 -6.90 -16.24 5.38
CA GLU A 171 -8.13 -17.04 5.26
C GLU A 171 -8.57 -17.24 3.80
N ILE A 172 -8.42 -16.22 2.94
CA ILE A 172 -8.92 -16.26 1.55
C ILE A 172 -7.90 -16.78 0.54
N ILE A 173 -6.60 -16.69 0.83
CA ILE A 173 -5.56 -17.11 -0.11
C ILE A 173 -5.52 -18.64 -0.15
N VAL A 174 -5.77 -19.18 -1.35
CA VAL A 174 -5.55 -20.59 -1.68
C VAL A 174 -4.29 -20.69 -2.55
N PRO A 175 -3.10 -21.02 -1.99
CA PRO A 175 -1.82 -20.88 -2.67
C PRO A 175 -1.76 -21.60 -4.02
N ASP A 176 -2.17 -22.87 -4.07
CA ASP A 176 -2.14 -23.67 -5.29
C ASP A 176 -2.99 -23.07 -6.41
N GLN A 177 -4.15 -22.48 -6.09
CA GLN A 177 -5.02 -21.84 -7.09
C GLN A 177 -4.39 -20.55 -7.64
N ILE A 178 -3.69 -19.80 -6.80
CA ILE A 178 -2.97 -18.60 -7.24
C ILE A 178 -1.83 -19.00 -8.16
N VAL A 179 -1.02 -19.99 -7.78
CA VAL A 179 0.12 -20.46 -8.57
C VAL A 179 -0.31 -21.09 -9.89
N ALA A 180 -1.43 -21.82 -9.93
CA ALA A 180 -1.96 -22.39 -11.17
C ALA A 180 -2.40 -21.34 -12.21
N THR A 181 -2.56 -20.07 -11.80
CA THR A 181 -3.04 -18.96 -12.63
C THR A 181 -2.05 -17.79 -12.68
N LEU A 182 -0.82 -18.02 -12.23
CA LEU A 182 0.29 -17.06 -12.25
C LEU A 182 0.84 -16.92 -13.67
#